data_AF-A0A8C0H845-F1
#
_entry.id   AF-A0A8C0H845-F1
#
_cell.length_a   1.000
_cell.length_b   1.000
_cell.length_c   1.000
_cell.angle_alpha   90.00
_cell.angle_beta   90.00
_cell.angle_gamma   90.00
#
_symmetry.space_group_name_H-M   'P 1'
#
loop_
_entity.id
_entity.type
_entity.pdbx_description
1 polymer ?
#
loop_
_entity_poly.entity_id
_entity_poly.type
_entity_poly.pdbx_seq_one_letter_code
_entity_poly.pdbx_strand_id
1 'polypeptide(L)'
;GWDLGWGRVPGSPLWGGVLGLIPDVPFLLPAAARHSLDKALQGLEKLQRLVEQPGLGLRNSPPCLLQLLPQMRQHLLLIRGQPGASLSCLWEAGYFPVYINNLQRKVKQATKLFKGDPVGIFQEGSASRRMLTKLSLIFSHMLGELRALIPNGQDQGHQYQPSQPPAKAFWRGTWGARSLVSWSEFQAGLQRVHPMAPGPMAAALKATMDLTCSDHVSIFEFDIFTRLFQVQVGGVTHPGYVAFLTYDEVRARLQTYSNKPGR
;
A
#
# COMPACT_ATOMS: atom_id res chain seq x y z
N GLY A 1 -16.21 60.33 8.97
CA GLY A 1 -17.46 59.62 8.69
C GLY A 1 -17.67 58.61 9.79
N TRP A 2 -18.52 58.99 10.73
CA TRP A 2 -19.39 58.23 11.64
C TRP A 2 -18.91 56.93 12.33
N ASP A 3 -18.93 57.07 13.65
CA ASP A 3 -18.93 56.12 14.78
C ASP A 3 -20.15 55.14 14.76
N LEU A 4 -20.24 54.32 15.82
CA LEU A 4 -21.35 53.45 16.32
C LEU A 4 -20.96 51.96 16.33
N GLY A 5 -20.72 51.25 17.45
CA GLY A 5 -21.16 51.45 18.83
C GLY A 5 -22.30 50.48 19.18
N TRP A 6 -22.00 49.40 19.90
CA TRP A 6 -22.92 48.60 20.73
C TRP A 6 -22.03 47.91 21.79
N GLY A 7 -22.14 48.03 23.11
CA GLY A 7 -23.23 48.35 24.04
C GLY A 7 -23.15 47.32 25.17
N ARG A 8 -22.87 47.72 26.43
CA ARG A 8 -22.81 46.82 27.60
C ARG A 8 -24.17 46.78 28.32
N VAL A 9 -24.67 45.55 28.57
CA VAL A 9 -25.25 44.96 29.82
C VAL A 9 -26.62 45.55 30.29
N PRO A 10 -27.64 44.78 30.80
CA PRO A 10 -27.53 43.72 31.82
C PRO A 10 -28.46 42.48 31.70
N GLY A 11 -28.20 41.48 32.55
CA GLY A 11 -29.23 40.52 32.99
C GLY A 11 -28.80 39.06 32.95
N SER A 12 -28.19 38.58 34.03
CA SER A 12 -28.27 37.18 34.41
C SER A 12 -29.73 36.79 34.69
N PRO A 13 -30.10 35.54 34.41
CA PRO A 13 -30.68 34.74 35.48
C PRO A 13 -29.89 33.45 35.68
N LEU A 14 -29.63 33.18 36.94
CA LEU A 14 -29.09 31.94 37.49
C LEU A 14 -29.94 30.75 37.02
N TRP A 15 -29.30 29.80 36.35
CA TRP A 15 -29.68 28.39 36.47
C TRP A 15 -28.41 27.58 36.71
N GLY A 16 -28.30 27.08 37.94
CA GLY A 16 -27.37 26.04 38.28
C GLY A 16 -27.58 24.85 37.34
N GLY A 17 -26.53 24.48 36.64
CA GLY A 17 -26.49 23.33 35.78
C GLY A 17 -25.12 22.70 35.94
N VAL A 18 -25.07 21.68 36.80
CA VAL A 18 -24.03 20.68 36.97
C VAL A 18 -22.99 20.71 35.84
N LEU A 19 -21.74 21.07 36.16
CA LEU A 19 -20.57 20.70 35.37
C LEU A 19 -20.51 19.18 35.33
N GLY A 20 -21.30 18.60 34.42
CA GLY A 20 -21.16 17.23 34.00
C GLY A 20 -19.79 17.13 33.37
N LEU A 21 -18.88 16.50 34.10
CA LEU A 21 -17.71 15.83 33.55
C LEU A 21 -18.17 15.16 32.26
N ILE A 22 -17.84 15.74 31.10
CA ILE A 22 -17.83 14.97 29.86
C ILE A 22 -16.74 13.95 30.12
N PRO A 23 -17.05 12.65 30.30
CA PRO A 23 -15.98 11.69 30.41
C PRO A 23 -15.23 11.77 29.10
N ASP A 24 -13.90 11.90 29.15
CA ASP A 24 -13.02 11.63 28.02
C ASP A 24 -13.51 10.33 27.38
N VAL A 25 -14.28 10.43 26.29
CA VAL A 25 -14.71 9.26 25.56
C VAL A 25 -13.42 8.74 24.98
N PRO A 26 -12.92 7.57 25.42
CA PRO A 26 -11.70 7.06 24.84
C PRO A 26 -12.01 6.91 23.35
N PHE A 27 -11.17 7.52 22.50
CA PHE A 27 -11.18 7.36 21.05
C PHE A 27 -10.91 5.88 20.73
N LEU A 28 -11.91 5.05 20.98
CA LEU A 28 -11.89 3.62 20.76
C LEU A 28 -12.08 3.44 19.27
N LEU A 29 -11.15 2.69 18.66
CA LEU A 29 -11.22 2.33 17.27
C LEU A 29 -12.63 1.82 16.92
N PRO A 30 -13.30 2.35 15.87
CA PRO A 30 -14.63 1.93 15.48
C PRO A 30 -14.69 0.39 15.40
N ALA A 31 -15.77 -0.22 15.90
CA ALA A 31 -15.90 -1.68 15.93
C ALA A 31 -15.68 -2.32 14.54
N ALA A 32 -16.12 -1.62 13.48
CA ALA A 32 -15.90 -2.02 12.09
C ALA A 32 -14.42 -2.05 11.69
N ALA A 33 -13.62 -1.10 12.15
CA ALA A 33 -12.19 -1.03 11.89
C ALA A 33 -11.44 -2.17 12.58
N ARG A 34 -11.78 -2.47 13.84
CA ARG A 34 -11.22 -3.63 14.58
C ARG A 34 -11.55 -4.94 13.87
N HIS A 35 -12.81 -5.12 13.52
CA HIS A 35 -13.28 -6.29 12.79
C HIS A 35 -12.57 -6.45 11.43
N SER A 36 -12.33 -5.35 10.70
CA SER A 36 -11.62 -5.38 9.42
C SER A 36 -10.15 -5.79 9.58
N LEU A 37 -9.46 -5.28 10.61
CA LEU A 37 -8.09 -5.70 10.93
C LEU A 37 -8.02 -7.19 11.31
N ASP A 38 -8.93 -7.65 12.17
CA ASP A 38 -9.01 -9.07 12.56
C ASP A 38 -9.26 -9.99 11.36
N LYS A 39 -10.15 -9.59 10.46
CA LYS A 39 -10.42 -10.32 9.22
C LYS A 39 -9.20 -10.40 8.31
N ALA A 40 -8.39 -9.34 8.25
CA ALA A 40 -7.14 -9.35 7.48
C ALA A 40 -6.11 -10.32 8.11
N LEU A 41 -5.96 -10.31 9.43
CA LEU A 41 -5.10 -11.23 10.18
C LEU A 41 -5.51 -12.70 9.98
N GLN A 42 -6.81 -13.01 10.11
CA GLN A 42 -7.34 -14.36 9.86
C GLN A 42 -7.14 -14.80 8.41
N GLY A 43 -7.31 -13.87 7.47
CA GLY A 43 -7.06 -14.13 6.05
C GLY A 43 -5.60 -14.51 5.77
N LEU A 44 -4.65 -13.77 6.34
CA LEU A 44 -3.21 -14.07 6.24
C LEU A 44 -2.89 -15.46 6.81
N GLU A 45 -3.42 -15.78 7.99
CA GLU A 45 -3.18 -17.08 8.62
C GLU A 45 -3.73 -18.24 7.78
N LYS A 46 -4.93 -18.07 7.22
CA LYS A 46 -5.51 -19.06 6.31
C LYS A 46 -4.67 -19.25 5.05
N LEU A 47 -4.20 -18.15 4.45
CA LEU A 47 -3.38 -18.22 3.25
C LEU A 47 -2.03 -18.87 3.54
N GLN A 48 -1.42 -18.57 4.69
CA GLN A 48 -0.18 -19.20 5.13
C GLN A 48 -0.31 -20.73 5.16
N ARG A 49 -1.38 -21.26 5.77
CA ARG A 49 -1.64 -22.71 5.79
C ARG A 49 -1.79 -23.35 4.41
N LEU A 50 -2.34 -22.62 3.43
CA LEU A 50 -2.46 -23.12 2.05
C LEU A 50 -1.11 -23.17 1.34
N VAL A 51 -0.25 -22.21 1.66
CA VAL A 51 1.06 -22.02 1.04
C VAL A 51 2.09 -23.01 1.62
N GLU A 52 1.90 -23.41 2.88
CA GLU A 52 2.69 -24.43 3.58
C GLU A 52 2.34 -25.87 3.16
N GLN A 53 1.36 -26.08 2.26
CA GLN A 53 0.99 -27.42 1.81
C GLN A 53 2.18 -28.13 1.12
N PRO A 54 2.43 -29.41 1.45
CA PRO A 54 3.49 -30.18 0.81
C PRO A 54 3.23 -30.30 -0.69
N GLY A 55 4.31 -30.27 -1.49
CA GLY A 55 4.24 -30.37 -2.95
C GLY A 55 4.00 -29.05 -3.68
N LEU A 56 3.73 -27.94 -2.98
CA LEU A 56 3.56 -26.63 -3.62
C LEU A 56 4.87 -26.09 -4.22
N GLY A 57 6.02 -26.66 -3.83
CA GLY A 57 7.32 -26.38 -4.44
C GLY A 57 7.67 -24.88 -4.48
N LEU A 58 7.25 -24.11 -3.48
CA LEU A 58 7.60 -22.69 -3.42
C LEU A 58 9.11 -22.59 -3.22
N ARG A 59 9.78 -22.00 -4.20
CA ARG A 59 11.20 -21.73 -4.11
C ARG A 59 11.46 -20.66 -3.05
N ASN A 60 12.60 -20.78 -2.39
CA ASN A 60 13.07 -19.79 -1.40
C ASN A 60 13.60 -18.49 -2.05
N SER A 61 13.41 -18.31 -3.36
CA SER A 61 13.80 -17.09 -4.05
C SER A 61 12.87 -15.94 -3.65
N PRO A 62 13.41 -14.74 -3.38
CA PRO A 62 12.58 -13.57 -3.13
C PRO A 62 11.71 -13.24 -4.36
N PRO A 63 10.43 -12.89 -4.17
CA PRO A 63 9.68 -12.82 -2.91
C PRO A 63 9.17 -14.19 -2.44
N CYS A 64 9.70 -14.68 -1.30
CA CYS A 64 9.27 -15.95 -0.71
C CYS A 64 8.00 -15.75 0.12
N LEU A 65 6.86 -16.21 -0.40
CA LEU A 65 5.55 -16.01 0.22
C LEU A 65 5.44 -16.65 1.62
N LEU A 66 6.14 -17.77 1.85
CA LEU A 66 6.23 -18.45 3.16
C LEU A 66 6.85 -17.54 4.23
N GLN A 67 7.77 -16.65 3.86
CA GLN A 67 8.39 -15.70 4.80
C GLN A 67 7.60 -14.39 4.87
N LEU A 68 7.00 -13.95 3.76
CA LEU A 68 6.28 -12.68 3.69
C LEU A 68 5.00 -12.67 4.54
N LEU A 69 4.17 -13.72 4.47
CA LEU A 69 2.89 -13.72 5.19
C LEU A 69 3.04 -13.63 6.72
N PRO A 70 3.96 -14.40 7.36
CA PRO A 70 4.23 -14.24 8.79
C PRO A 70 4.72 -12.83 9.13
N GLN A 71 5.60 -12.25 8.31
CA GLN A 71 6.11 -10.89 8.53
C GLN A 71 5.02 -9.83 8.42
N MET A 72 4.10 -9.95 7.44
CA MET A 72 2.94 -9.07 7.33
C MET A 72 2.03 -9.18 8.55
N ARG A 73 1.74 -10.42 8.98
CA ARG A 73 0.93 -10.67 10.18
C ARG A 73 1.57 -10.05 11.42
N GLN A 74 2.87 -10.26 11.62
CA GLN A 74 3.60 -9.70 12.75
C GLN A 74 3.51 -8.17 12.77
N HIS A 75 3.69 -7.50 11.62
CA HIS A 75 3.57 -6.04 11.55
C HIS A 75 2.16 -5.54 11.84
N LEU A 76 1.13 -6.25 11.37
CA LEU A 76 -0.26 -5.93 11.72
C LEU A 76 -0.57 -6.16 13.20
N LEU A 77 0.05 -7.15 13.85
CA LEU A 77 -0.05 -7.35 15.29
C LEU A 77 0.65 -6.23 16.08
N LEU A 78 1.79 -5.72 15.59
CA LEU A 78 2.43 -4.53 16.17
C LEU A 78 1.52 -3.30 16.11
N ILE A 79 0.81 -3.10 15.01
CA ILE A 79 -0.19 -2.02 14.87
C ILE A 79 -1.38 -2.27 15.79
N ARG A 80 -1.88 -3.50 15.86
CA ARG A 80 -3.00 -3.87 16.75
C ARG A 80 -2.66 -3.66 18.24
N GLY A 81 -1.40 -3.85 18.61
CA GLY A 81 -0.92 -3.68 19.99
C GLY A 81 -0.76 -2.21 20.41
N GLN A 82 -0.92 -1.26 19.49
CA GLN A 82 -0.86 0.17 19.84
C GLN A 82 -2.04 0.59 20.72
N PRO A 83 -1.88 1.64 21.54
CA PRO A 83 -2.99 2.23 22.28
C PRO A 83 -4.17 2.60 21.39
N GLY A 84 -5.40 2.45 21.89
CA GLY A 84 -6.63 2.64 21.11
C GLY A 84 -6.69 3.99 20.39
N ALA A 85 -6.29 5.09 21.04
CA ALA A 85 -6.25 6.41 20.44
C ALA A 85 -5.26 6.51 19.25
N SER A 86 -4.08 5.87 19.37
CA SER A 86 -3.09 5.80 18.27
C SER A 86 -3.62 5.01 17.09
N LEU A 87 -4.31 3.90 17.35
CA LEU A 87 -4.89 3.06 16.31
C LEU A 87 -6.06 3.74 15.60
N SER A 88 -6.87 4.53 16.32
CA SER A 88 -7.93 5.37 15.74
C SER A 88 -7.34 6.43 14.82
N CYS A 89 -6.30 7.15 15.27
CA CYS A 89 -5.60 8.12 14.44
C CYS A 89 -5.03 7.50 13.15
N LEU A 90 -4.44 6.30 13.25
CA LEU A 90 -3.94 5.54 12.11
C LEU A 90 -5.05 5.20 11.10
N TRP A 91 -6.23 4.86 11.59
CA TRP A 91 -7.38 4.57 10.75
C TRP A 91 -7.91 5.82 10.05
N GLU A 92 -7.88 6.97 10.72
CA GLU A 92 -8.36 8.24 10.17
C GLU A 92 -7.36 8.92 9.21
N ALA A 93 -6.07 8.62 9.33
CA ALA A 93 -5.00 9.18 8.48
C ALA A 93 -5.08 8.78 6.98
N GLY A 94 -6.02 7.90 6.62
CA GLY A 94 -6.38 7.60 5.24
C GLY A 94 -5.59 6.48 4.57
N TYR A 95 -4.31 6.28 4.89
CA TYR A 95 -3.51 5.19 4.31
C TYR A 95 -3.94 3.80 4.79
N PHE A 96 -4.02 3.60 6.11
CA PHE A 96 -4.19 2.27 6.71
C PHE A 96 -5.51 1.57 6.34
N PRO A 97 -6.67 2.25 6.25
CA PRO A 97 -7.90 1.60 5.77
C PRO A 97 -7.79 1.10 4.33
N VAL A 98 -7.15 1.86 3.44
CA VAL A 98 -6.92 1.45 2.04
C VAL A 98 -6.01 0.23 2.00
N TYR A 99 -4.94 0.23 2.80
CA TYR A 99 -4.05 -0.91 2.94
C TYR A 99 -4.79 -2.19 3.38
N ILE A 100 -5.58 -2.11 4.46
CA ILE A 100 -6.32 -3.27 5.00
C ILE A 100 -7.34 -3.80 4.00
N ASN A 101 -8.09 -2.92 3.33
CA ASN A 101 -9.04 -3.33 2.31
C ASN A 101 -8.33 -3.98 1.12
N ASN A 102 -7.22 -3.41 0.65
CA ASN A 102 -6.43 -3.99 -0.43
C ASN A 102 -5.87 -5.38 -0.03
N LEU A 103 -5.35 -5.51 1.20
CA LEU A 103 -4.82 -6.76 1.72
C LEU A 103 -5.88 -7.86 1.72
N GLN A 104 -7.09 -7.57 2.23
CA GLN A 104 -8.20 -8.53 2.20
C GLN A 104 -8.55 -8.95 0.76
N ARG A 105 -8.56 -8.02 -0.19
CA ARG A 105 -8.79 -8.33 -1.62
C ARG A 105 -7.71 -9.27 -2.16
N LYS A 106 -6.42 -8.97 -1.93
CA LYS A 106 -5.29 -9.76 -2.42
C LYS A 106 -5.23 -11.15 -1.78
N VAL A 107 -5.47 -11.26 -0.47
CA VAL A 107 -5.59 -12.54 0.23
C VAL A 107 -6.73 -13.38 -0.33
N LYS A 108 -7.89 -12.77 -0.61
CA LYS A 108 -9.03 -13.47 -1.22
C LYS A 108 -8.70 -13.94 -2.63
N GLN A 109 -8.00 -13.14 -3.44
CA GLN A 109 -7.53 -13.54 -4.77
C GLN A 109 -6.56 -14.73 -4.68
N ALA A 110 -5.55 -14.66 -3.81
CA ALA A 110 -4.60 -15.76 -3.60
C ALA A 110 -5.32 -17.05 -3.17
N THR A 111 -6.21 -16.94 -2.16
CA THR A 111 -7.00 -18.08 -1.66
C THR A 111 -7.88 -18.72 -2.75
N LYS A 112 -8.40 -17.92 -3.70
CA LYS A 112 -9.20 -18.44 -4.81
C LYS A 112 -8.39 -19.29 -5.78
N LEU A 113 -7.10 -19.03 -5.96
CA LEU A 113 -6.24 -19.84 -6.84
C LEU A 113 -6.20 -21.30 -6.36
N PHE A 114 -6.03 -21.51 -5.05
CA PHE A 114 -6.02 -22.86 -4.45
C PHE A 114 -7.36 -23.59 -4.56
N LYS A 115 -8.47 -22.85 -4.61
CA LYS A 115 -9.82 -23.45 -4.71
C LYS A 115 -10.28 -23.68 -6.15
N GLY A 116 -9.92 -22.78 -7.05
CA GLY A 116 -10.37 -22.79 -8.44
C GLY A 116 -9.54 -23.69 -9.35
N ASP A 117 -8.27 -23.93 -9.00
CA ASP A 117 -7.36 -24.76 -9.77
C ASP A 117 -6.49 -25.63 -8.83
N PRO A 118 -7.10 -26.61 -8.14
CA PRO A 118 -6.44 -27.39 -7.09
C PRO A 118 -5.33 -28.29 -7.62
N VAL A 119 -5.24 -28.53 -8.93
CA VAL A 119 -4.16 -29.29 -9.57
C VAL A 119 -3.11 -28.35 -10.15
N GLY A 120 -3.53 -27.35 -10.93
CA GLY A 120 -2.60 -26.45 -11.59
C GLY A 120 -1.83 -25.55 -10.62
N ILE A 121 -2.36 -25.26 -9.43
CA ILE A 121 -1.60 -24.52 -8.40
C ILE A 121 -0.35 -25.27 -7.90
N PHE A 122 -0.24 -26.57 -8.11
CA PHE A 122 0.95 -27.38 -7.80
C PHE A 122 1.88 -27.59 -9.00
N GLN A 123 1.42 -27.26 -10.21
CA GLN A 123 2.21 -27.41 -11.44
C GLN A 123 3.03 -26.14 -11.70
N GLU A 124 4.37 -26.27 -11.68
CA GLU A 124 5.26 -25.17 -12.08
C GLU A 124 4.94 -24.73 -13.52
N GLY A 125 4.82 -23.41 -13.72
CA GLY A 125 4.50 -22.84 -15.03
C GLY A 125 3.00 -22.81 -15.38
N SER A 126 2.10 -23.26 -14.52
CA SER A 126 0.66 -23.05 -14.73
C SER A 126 0.28 -21.56 -14.66
N ALA A 127 -0.88 -21.20 -15.23
CA ALA A 127 -1.42 -19.84 -15.11
C ALA A 127 -1.65 -19.46 -13.63
N SER A 128 -2.13 -20.40 -12.82
CA SER A 128 -2.35 -20.22 -11.38
C SER A 128 -1.05 -20.00 -10.62
N ARG A 129 0.04 -20.70 -10.97
CA ARG A 129 1.38 -20.45 -10.39
C ARG A 129 1.93 -19.10 -10.79
N ARG A 130 1.84 -18.71 -12.07
CA ARG A 130 2.28 -17.37 -12.50
C ARG A 130 1.52 -16.27 -11.76
N MET A 131 0.21 -16.44 -11.57
CA MET A 131 -0.61 -15.49 -10.81
C MET A 131 -0.22 -15.48 -9.32
N LEU A 132 0.05 -16.64 -8.72
CA LEU A 132 0.54 -16.70 -7.35
C LEU A 132 1.88 -15.99 -7.19
N THR A 133 2.82 -16.18 -8.12
CA THR A 133 4.10 -15.47 -8.16
C THR A 133 3.91 -13.95 -8.25
N LYS A 134 3.01 -13.49 -9.12
CA LYS A 134 2.65 -12.07 -9.21
C LYS A 134 2.07 -11.55 -7.89
N LEU A 135 1.20 -12.32 -7.23
CA LEU A 135 0.67 -11.96 -5.92
C LEU A 135 1.77 -11.93 -4.85
N SER A 136 2.78 -12.80 -4.89
CA SER A 136 3.94 -12.74 -4.00
C SER A 136 4.73 -11.44 -4.14
N LEU A 137 4.93 -10.96 -5.38
CA LEU A 137 5.53 -9.64 -5.63
C LEU A 137 4.69 -8.51 -5.04
N ILE A 138 3.37 -8.55 -5.27
CA ILE A 138 2.44 -7.56 -4.70
C ILE A 138 2.51 -7.56 -3.16
N PHE A 139 2.47 -8.73 -2.52
CA PHE A 139 2.60 -8.83 -1.05
C PHE A 139 3.93 -8.29 -0.54
N SER A 140 5.02 -8.52 -1.27
CA SER A 140 6.33 -7.95 -0.96
C SER A 140 6.30 -6.42 -0.97
N HIS A 141 5.74 -5.82 -2.03
CA HIS A 141 5.58 -4.37 -2.12
C HIS A 141 4.67 -3.81 -1.03
N MET A 142 3.54 -4.47 -0.76
CA MET A 142 2.63 -4.10 0.31
C MET A 142 3.32 -4.13 1.69
N LEU A 143 4.15 -5.13 1.97
CA LEU A 143 4.89 -5.20 3.23
C LEU A 143 5.96 -4.10 3.33
N GLY A 144 6.70 -3.86 2.25
CA GLY A 144 7.69 -2.79 2.18
C GLY A 144 7.07 -1.41 2.42
N GLU A 145 5.94 -1.15 1.76
CA GLU A 145 5.16 0.08 1.92
C GLU A 145 4.65 0.25 3.36
N LEU A 146 4.03 -0.80 3.92
CA LEU A 146 3.51 -0.76 5.29
C LEU A 146 4.61 -0.45 6.31
N ARG A 147 5.79 -1.05 6.15
CA ARG A 147 6.95 -0.81 7.03
C ARG A 147 7.53 0.59 6.87
N ALA A 148 7.50 1.14 5.65
CA ALA A 148 8.00 2.47 5.36
C ALA A 148 7.08 3.58 5.90
N LEU A 149 5.77 3.39 5.80
CA LEU A 149 4.78 4.40 6.19
C LEU A 149 4.31 4.23 7.63
N ILE A 150 4.30 3.01 8.16
CA ILE A 150 3.91 2.72 9.55
C ILE A 150 5.05 1.94 10.26
N PRO A 151 6.24 2.54 10.43
CA PRO A 151 7.33 1.90 11.15
C PRO A 151 6.95 1.72 12.63
N ASN A 152 7.32 0.58 13.23
CA ASN A 152 7.05 0.27 14.65
C ASN A 152 5.58 0.43 15.09
N GLY A 153 4.64 0.33 14.14
CA GLY A 153 3.21 0.46 14.41
C GLY A 153 2.69 1.90 14.50
N GLN A 154 3.48 2.92 14.18
CA GLN A 154 3.10 4.34 14.25
C GLN A 154 3.08 4.99 12.87
N ASP A 155 2.11 5.87 12.60
CA ASP A 155 2.04 6.56 11.30
C ASP A 155 3.20 7.56 11.15
N GLN A 156 4.07 7.29 10.18
CA GLN A 156 5.17 8.16 9.80
C GLN A 156 5.13 8.51 8.30
N GLY A 157 3.99 8.30 7.62
CA GLY A 157 3.86 8.59 6.19
C GLY A 157 4.10 10.07 5.87
N HIS A 158 3.73 10.97 6.78
CA HIS A 158 4.01 12.40 6.66
C HIS A 158 5.52 12.72 6.72
N GLN A 159 6.32 11.88 7.38
CA GLN A 159 7.78 12.06 7.51
C GLN A 159 8.57 11.38 6.39
N TYR A 160 7.94 10.50 5.61
CA TYR A 160 8.61 9.79 4.52
C TYR A 160 9.26 10.79 3.54
N GLN A 161 10.53 10.55 3.23
CA GLN A 161 11.31 11.39 2.32
C GLN A 161 11.63 10.60 1.05
N PRO A 162 11.06 10.99 -0.11
CA PRO A 162 11.54 10.48 -1.38
C PRO A 162 13.05 10.72 -1.50
N SER A 163 13.75 9.71 -2.00
CA SER A 163 15.21 9.70 -2.13
C SER A 163 15.71 10.82 -3.05
N GLN A 164 14.86 11.27 -3.97
CA GLN A 164 15.18 12.25 -4.99
C GLN A 164 14.61 13.63 -4.65
N PRO A 165 15.44 14.69 -4.52
CA PRO A 165 14.95 16.03 -4.16
C PRO A 165 13.87 16.61 -5.09
N PRO A 166 13.95 16.47 -6.44
CA PRO A 166 12.90 16.94 -7.33
C PRO A 166 11.58 16.19 -7.13
N ALA A 167 11.65 14.88 -6.90
CA ALA A 167 10.48 14.04 -6.63
C ALA A 167 9.81 14.46 -5.32
N LYS A 168 10.61 14.68 -4.26
CA LYS A 168 10.14 15.22 -2.98
C LYS A 168 9.46 16.57 -3.16
N ALA A 169 10.09 17.52 -3.85
CA ALA A 169 9.54 18.84 -4.09
C ALA A 169 8.20 18.77 -4.84
N PHE A 170 8.11 17.94 -5.89
CA PHE A 170 6.87 17.72 -6.62
C PHE A 170 5.74 17.16 -5.73
N TRP A 171 6.01 16.08 -4.99
CA TRP A 171 5.00 15.45 -4.14
C TRP A 171 4.51 16.39 -3.05
N ARG A 172 5.44 17.03 -2.34
CA ARG A 172 5.12 17.97 -1.25
C ARG A 172 4.43 19.24 -1.75
N GLY A 173 4.82 19.74 -2.93
CA GLY A 173 4.17 20.89 -3.56
C GLY A 173 2.76 20.58 -4.07
N THR A 174 2.47 19.32 -4.43
CA THR A 174 1.17 18.94 -5.00
C THR A 174 0.17 18.44 -3.96
N TRP A 175 0.62 17.62 -2.99
CA TRP A 175 -0.25 16.94 -2.01
C TRP A 175 0.16 17.14 -0.55
N GLY A 176 1.16 18.00 -0.29
CA GLY A 176 1.58 18.35 1.07
C GLY A 176 2.08 17.17 1.89
N ALA A 177 1.56 17.01 3.10
CA ALA A 177 1.96 15.97 4.05
C ALA A 177 1.42 14.56 3.72
N ARG A 178 0.53 14.42 2.73
CA ARG A 178 -0.18 13.16 2.46
C ARG A 178 0.78 12.05 2.03
N SER A 179 0.53 10.84 2.53
CA SER A 179 1.28 9.63 2.19
C SER A 179 0.63 8.79 1.09
N LEU A 180 -0.64 9.08 0.76
CA LEU A 180 -1.45 8.35 -0.20
C LEU A 180 -2.41 9.28 -0.95
N VAL A 181 -2.53 9.06 -2.25
CA VAL A 181 -3.53 9.70 -3.12
C VAL A 181 -4.20 8.65 -4.01
N SER A 182 -5.44 8.91 -4.45
CA SER A 182 -6.07 8.06 -5.46
C SER A 182 -5.35 8.17 -6.80
N TRP A 183 -5.44 7.15 -7.67
CA TRP A 183 -4.85 7.23 -9.01
C TRP A 183 -5.36 8.43 -9.82
N SER A 184 -6.66 8.73 -9.75
CA SER A 184 -7.25 9.87 -10.47
C SER A 184 -6.67 11.21 -9.99
N GLU A 185 -6.49 11.35 -8.67
CA GLU A 185 -5.85 12.53 -8.07
C GLU A 185 -4.36 12.62 -8.45
N PHE A 186 -3.65 11.49 -8.41
CA PHE A 186 -2.25 11.43 -8.84
C PHE A 186 -2.09 11.88 -10.29
N GLN A 187 -2.91 11.33 -11.19
CA GLN A 187 -2.90 11.65 -12.62
C GLN A 187 -3.17 13.14 -12.86
N ALA A 188 -4.15 13.74 -12.16
CA ALA A 188 -4.44 15.16 -12.28
C ALA A 188 -3.28 16.04 -11.78
N GLY A 189 -2.58 15.65 -10.72
CA GLY A 189 -1.38 16.34 -10.25
C GLY A 189 -0.22 16.23 -11.24
N LEU A 190 0.00 15.03 -11.80
CA LEU A 190 1.05 14.78 -12.78
C LEU A 190 0.85 15.56 -14.08
N GLN A 191 -0.39 15.68 -14.55
CA GLN A 191 -0.75 16.43 -15.77
C GLN A 191 -0.29 17.88 -15.78
N ARG A 192 -0.14 18.51 -14.60
CA ARG A 192 0.31 19.90 -14.47
C ARG A 192 1.77 20.10 -14.87
N VAL A 193 2.58 19.04 -14.80
CA VAL A 193 4.03 19.08 -15.04
C VAL A 193 4.40 18.23 -16.25
N HIS A 194 3.62 17.17 -16.51
CA HIS A 194 3.78 16.26 -17.64
C HIS A 194 2.43 16.07 -18.33
N PRO A 195 2.17 16.78 -19.45
CA PRO A 195 0.94 16.62 -20.20
C PRO A 195 0.72 15.16 -20.58
N MET A 196 -0.33 14.55 -20.05
CA MET A 196 -0.66 13.14 -20.28
C MET A 196 -2.13 13.01 -20.64
N ALA A 197 -2.40 12.60 -21.87
CA ALA A 197 -3.76 12.26 -22.31
C ALA A 197 -4.23 10.95 -21.65
N PRO A 198 -5.52 10.84 -21.27
CA PRO A 198 -6.11 9.55 -20.93
C PRO A 198 -5.94 8.56 -22.09
N GLY A 199 -5.57 7.33 -21.79
CA GLY A 199 -5.38 6.31 -22.83
C GLY A 199 -4.47 5.15 -22.41
N PRO A 200 -4.04 4.31 -23.36
CA PRO A 200 -3.19 3.16 -23.11
C PRO A 200 -1.91 3.50 -22.35
N MET A 201 -1.34 4.69 -22.62
CA MET A 201 -0.14 5.17 -21.94
C MET A 201 -0.37 5.45 -20.46
N ALA A 202 -1.50 6.07 -20.10
CA ALA A 202 -1.87 6.31 -18.71
C ALA A 202 -2.15 4.98 -17.97
N ALA A 203 -2.76 4.01 -18.65
CA ALA A 203 -2.98 2.67 -18.09
C ALA A 203 -1.66 1.91 -17.87
N ALA A 204 -0.71 2.02 -18.81
CA ALA A 204 0.63 1.45 -18.66
C ALA A 204 1.38 2.10 -17.50
N LEU A 205 1.35 3.44 -17.40
CA LEU A 205 1.94 4.16 -16.27
C LEU A 205 1.33 3.70 -14.94
N LYS A 206 0.00 3.59 -14.86
CA LYS A 206 -0.66 3.06 -13.65
C LYS A 206 -0.14 1.69 -13.30
N ALA A 207 -0.08 0.77 -14.26
CA ALA A 207 0.41 -0.59 -14.03
C ALA A 207 1.88 -0.61 -13.56
N THR A 208 2.68 0.37 -13.93
CA THR A 208 4.07 0.51 -13.49
C THR A 208 4.19 1.16 -12.10
N MET A 209 3.33 2.11 -11.75
CA MET A 209 3.40 2.86 -10.48
C MET A 209 2.65 2.18 -9.33
N ASP A 210 1.48 1.63 -9.59
CA ASP A 210 0.60 0.99 -8.59
C ASP A 210 1.08 -0.45 -8.31
N LEU A 211 2.23 -0.55 -7.65
CA LEU A 211 2.90 -1.81 -7.31
C LEU A 211 2.05 -2.69 -6.39
N THR A 212 1.25 -2.07 -5.53
CA THR A 212 0.32 -2.75 -4.62
C THR A 212 -1.02 -3.10 -5.29
N CYS A 213 -1.25 -2.61 -6.51
CA CYS A 213 -2.49 -2.76 -7.28
C CYS A 213 -3.73 -2.34 -6.46
N SER A 214 -3.64 -1.18 -5.80
CA SER A 214 -4.62 -0.65 -4.85
C SER A 214 -5.56 0.40 -5.45
N ASP A 215 -5.34 0.81 -6.71
CA ASP A 215 -5.95 1.98 -7.37
C ASP A 215 -5.55 3.32 -6.74
N HIS A 216 -4.50 3.31 -5.91
CA HIS A 216 -3.91 4.46 -5.27
C HIS A 216 -2.40 4.50 -5.58
N VAL A 217 -1.77 5.63 -5.27
CA VAL A 217 -0.32 5.78 -5.34
C VAL A 217 0.11 6.31 -3.99
N SER A 218 0.99 5.56 -3.31
CA SER A 218 1.65 6.05 -2.10
C SER A 218 2.92 6.82 -2.40
N ILE A 219 3.35 7.66 -1.45
CA ILE A 219 4.64 8.36 -1.54
C ILE A 219 5.82 7.38 -1.64
N PHE A 220 5.67 6.16 -1.10
CA PHE A 220 6.65 5.08 -1.19
C PHE A 220 6.71 4.48 -2.60
N GLU A 221 5.55 4.16 -3.20
CA GLU A 221 5.47 3.69 -4.60
C GLU A 221 6.02 4.74 -5.57
N PHE A 222 5.70 6.00 -5.33
CA PHE A 222 6.22 7.13 -6.10
C PHE A 222 7.76 7.25 -5.99
N ASP A 223 8.32 7.09 -4.80
CA ASP A 223 9.78 7.10 -4.59
C ASP A 223 10.48 5.90 -5.27
N ILE A 224 9.89 4.70 -5.22
CA ILE A 224 10.40 3.56 -6.00
C ILE A 224 10.39 3.88 -7.49
N PHE A 225 9.26 4.37 -8.00
CA PHE A 225 9.11 4.70 -9.41
C PHE A 225 10.15 5.73 -9.86
N THR A 226 10.26 6.86 -9.15
CA THR A 226 11.20 7.92 -9.53
C THR A 226 12.65 7.48 -9.48
N ARG A 227 13.04 6.59 -8.56
CA ARG A 227 14.39 5.99 -8.56
C ARG A 227 14.64 5.09 -9.78
N LEU A 228 13.67 4.25 -10.14
CA LEU A 228 13.79 3.34 -11.27
C LEU A 228 13.87 4.06 -12.61
N PHE A 229 13.13 5.16 -12.78
CA PHE A 229 13.09 5.90 -14.04
C PHE A 229 14.09 7.06 -14.14
N GLN A 230 14.70 7.49 -13.03
CA GLN A 230 15.83 8.42 -13.09
C GLN A 230 17.13 7.76 -13.55
N VAL A 231 17.39 6.50 -13.17
CA VAL A 231 18.55 5.77 -13.71
C VAL A 231 18.38 5.47 -15.21
N GLN A 232 17.14 5.55 -15.72
CA GLN A 232 16.82 5.43 -17.14
C GLN A 232 16.65 6.80 -17.80
N VAL A 233 17.73 7.59 -17.83
CA VAL A 233 17.86 8.71 -18.78
C VAL A 233 17.90 8.12 -20.21
N GLY A 234 16.72 7.72 -20.70
CA GLY A 234 16.53 6.87 -21.88
C GLY A 234 15.09 6.41 -22.13
N GLY A 235 14.13 6.69 -21.23
CA GLY A 235 12.70 6.54 -21.53
C GLY A 235 12.14 5.12 -21.38
N VAL A 236 10.82 5.05 -21.24
CA VAL A 236 9.99 3.91 -20.82
C VAL A 236 9.88 2.80 -21.88
N THR A 237 10.82 2.70 -22.82
CA THR A 237 10.79 1.74 -23.93
C THR A 237 12.15 1.11 -24.16
N HIS A 238 12.69 0.41 -23.16
CA HIS A 238 13.77 -0.53 -23.42
C HIS A 238 13.16 -1.92 -23.71
N PRO A 239 13.50 -2.60 -24.82
CA PRO A 239 12.98 -3.94 -25.15
C PRO A 239 13.27 -5.02 -24.08
N GLY A 240 14.23 -4.74 -23.20
CA GLY A 240 14.57 -5.59 -22.05
C GLY A 240 13.79 -5.30 -20.77
N TYR A 241 13.02 -4.19 -20.69
CA TYR A 241 12.23 -3.88 -19.50
C TYR A 241 10.95 -4.74 -19.47
N VAL A 242 10.81 -5.53 -18.41
CA VAL A 242 9.62 -6.34 -18.15
C VAL A 242 9.22 -6.10 -16.71
N ALA A 243 8.05 -5.48 -16.51
CA ALA A 243 7.52 -5.26 -15.17
C ALA A 243 7.09 -6.59 -14.52
N PHE A 244 7.23 -6.67 -13.20
CA PHE A 244 6.77 -7.80 -12.38
C PHE A 244 7.41 -9.17 -12.72
N LEU A 245 8.74 -9.24 -12.75
CA LEU A 245 9.48 -10.50 -12.76
C LEU A 245 10.21 -10.74 -11.44
N THR A 246 10.21 -11.99 -11.00
CA THR A 246 11.07 -12.48 -9.91
C THR A 246 12.48 -12.79 -10.41
N TYR A 247 13.44 -12.93 -9.48
CA TYR A 247 14.81 -13.32 -9.83
C TYR A 247 14.86 -14.64 -10.62
N ASP A 248 14.05 -15.62 -10.22
CA ASP A 248 14.00 -16.92 -10.90
C ASP A 248 13.40 -16.83 -12.30
N GLU A 249 12.39 -15.98 -12.51
CA GLU A 249 11.83 -15.76 -13.84
C GLU A 249 12.82 -15.04 -14.76
N VAL A 250 13.59 -14.08 -14.23
CA VAL A 250 14.69 -13.45 -14.96
C VAL A 250 15.75 -14.50 -15.32
N ARG A 251 16.17 -15.32 -14.35
CA ARG A 251 17.16 -16.38 -14.58
C ARG A 251 16.69 -17.42 -15.60
N ALA A 252 15.45 -17.91 -15.49
CA ALA A 252 14.89 -18.87 -16.43
C ALA A 252 14.80 -18.29 -17.85
N ARG A 253 14.48 -17.01 -17.98
CA ARG A 253 14.45 -16.31 -19.26
C ARG A 253 15.86 -16.12 -19.84
N LEU A 254 16.83 -15.73 -19.03
CA LEU A 254 18.23 -15.56 -19.45
C LEU A 254 18.90 -16.90 -19.78
N GLN A 255 18.45 -18.01 -19.18
CA GLN A 255 18.93 -19.34 -19.51
C GLN A 255 18.71 -19.69 -21.01
N THR A 256 17.65 -19.16 -21.64
CA THR A 256 17.43 -19.34 -23.09
C THR A 256 18.44 -18.58 -23.96
N TYR A 257 19.20 -17.66 -23.36
CA TYR A 257 20.26 -16.87 -23.99
C TYR A 257 21.65 -17.22 -23.45
N SER A 258 21.82 -18.36 -22.77
CA SER A 258 23.11 -18.79 -22.17
C SER A 258 24.28 -18.78 -23.16
N ASN A 259 23.98 -18.92 -24.45
CA ASN A 259 24.96 -19.01 -25.53
C ASN A 259 25.25 -17.64 -26.18
N LYS A 260 24.68 -16.55 -25.64
CA LYS A 260 24.77 -15.18 -26.19
C LYS A 260 25.14 -14.20 -25.08
N PRO A 261 26.44 -14.04 -24.76
CA PRO A 261 26.91 -13.09 -23.75
C PRO A 261 26.42 -11.67 -24.07
N GLY A 262 25.89 -10.96 -23.08
CA GLY A 262 25.38 -9.59 -23.22
C GLY A 262 23.88 -9.45 -23.50
N ARG A 263 23.09 -10.54 -23.42
CA ARG A 263 21.62 -10.52 -23.46
C ARG A 263 20.98 -10.94 -22.14
#